data_AF-A0AAE3GML2-F1
#
_entry.id   AF-A0AAE3GML2-F1
#
_cell.length_a   1.000
_cell.length_b   1.000
_cell.length_c   1.000
_cell.angle_alpha   90.00
_cell.angle_beta   90.00
_cell.angle_gamma   90.00
#
_symmetry.space_group_name_H-M   'P 1'
#
loop_
_entity.id
_entity.type
_entity.pdbx_description
1 polymer ?
#
loop_
_entity_poly.entity_id
_entity_poly.type
_entity_poly.pdbx_seq_one_letter_code
_entity_poly.pdbx_strand_id
1 'polypeptide(L)'
;MSVPNDHQTSHPKNLAYKGQLICPYCQYSFPLTWHRYWAAPLGSYRCPQCKKLSHLKANSVWVFPILVIGIIFIFGIPSLALAYISNNFLAGAAFFVISSLGIVIPIDKWLDGHLRRLQIRSQ
;
A
#
# COMPACT_ATOMS: atom_id res chain seq x y z
N MET A 1 41.34 -27.88 1.53
CA MET A 1 40.12 -27.52 0.79
C MET A 1 39.06 -27.15 1.81
N SER A 2 38.94 -25.87 2.13
CA SER A 2 38.00 -25.35 3.13
C SER A 2 36.67 -25.01 2.46
N VAL A 3 35.60 -25.56 3.03
CA VAL A 3 34.19 -25.47 2.60
C VAL A 3 33.67 -24.02 2.74
N PRO A 4 32.80 -23.53 1.83
CA PRO A 4 32.39 -22.13 1.81
C PRO A 4 31.30 -21.81 2.87
N ASN A 5 31.59 -20.77 3.66
CA ASN A 5 30.71 -19.80 4.33
C ASN A 5 29.20 -20.10 4.38
N ASP A 6 28.75 -20.63 5.53
CA ASP A 6 27.39 -20.43 6.02
C ASP A 6 27.25 -19.00 6.57
N HIS A 7 26.86 -18.06 5.71
CA HIS A 7 26.26 -16.81 6.16
C HIS A 7 24.86 -17.09 6.70
N GLN A 8 24.84 -17.54 7.95
CA GLN A 8 23.68 -17.62 8.82
C GLN A 8 23.20 -16.18 9.06
N THR A 9 22.40 -15.65 8.12
CA THR A 9 21.67 -14.40 8.28
C THR A 9 20.58 -14.64 9.31
N SER A 10 20.96 -14.47 10.57
CA SER A 10 20.07 -14.31 11.71
C SER A 10 19.24 -13.04 11.50
N HIS A 11 18.19 -13.16 10.69
CA HIS A 11 17.16 -12.14 10.62
C HIS A 11 16.61 -11.93 12.03
N PRO A 12 16.68 -10.70 12.58
CA PRO A 12 16.15 -10.42 13.90
C PRO A 12 14.65 -10.68 13.90
N LYS A 13 14.25 -11.75 14.60
CA LYS A 13 12.87 -12.00 14.97
C LYS A 13 12.44 -10.83 15.85
N ASN A 14 11.39 -10.12 15.48
CA ASN A 14 10.66 -9.12 16.30
C ASN A 14 11.04 -7.63 16.17
N LEU A 15 11.41 -7.16 14.98
CA LEU A 15 11.16 -5.75 14.64
C LEU A 15 10.41 -5.70 13.32
N ALA A 16 9.08 -5.82 13.40
CA ALA A 16 8.19 -5.43 12.32
C ALA A 16 8.39 -3.92 12.11
N TYR A 17 9.36 -3.56 11.27
CA TYR A 17 9.59 -2.18 10.88
C TYR A 17 8.34 -1.69 10.14
N LYS A 18 7.92 -0.45 10.40
CA LYS A 18 6.80 0.19 9.71
C LYS A 18 6.91 -0.01 8.20
N GLY A 19 5.89 -0.61 7.57
CA GLY A 19 5.92 -0.92 6.13
C GLY A 19 6.44 -2.32 5.76
N GLN A 20 6.56 -3.25 6.73
CA GLN A 20 6.85 -4.66 6.45
C GLN A 20 5.56 -5.49 6.32
N LEU A 21 5.53 -6.34 5.31
CA LEU A 21 4.52 -7.38 5.10
C LEU A 21 5.01 -8.68 5.72
N ILE A 22 4.12 -9.39 6.42
CA ILE A 22 4.42 -10.69 7.04
C ILE A 22 3.71 -11.79 6.26
N CYS A 23 4.46 -12.77 5.74
CA CYS A 23 3.88 -13.89 5.03
C CYS A 23 3.11 -14.83 5.98
N PRO A 24 1.84 -15.18 5.71
CA PRO A 24 1.07 -16.04 6.61
C PRO A 24 1.51 -17.51 6.58
N TYR A 25 2.29 -17.95 5.58
CA TYR A 25 2.71 -19.35 5.43
C TYR A 25 4.04 -19.66 6.12
N CYS A 26 5.01 -18.75 6.06
CA CYS A 26 6.36 -18.97 6.57
C CYS A 26 6.79 -17.93 7.61
N GLN A 27 5.91 -16.98 7.94
CA GLN A 27 6.15 -15.88 8.89
C GLN A 27 7.34 -14.97 8.55
N TYR A 28 7.89 -15.08 7.33
CA TYR A 28 8.92 -14.18 6.83
C TYR A 28 8.38 -12.76 6.66
N SER A 29 9.04 -11.78 7.26
CA SER A 29 8.76 -10.37 7.04
C SER A 29 9.59 -9.81 5.89
N PHE A 30 8.98 -8.98 5.04
CA PHE A 30 9.65 -8.33 3.92
C PHE A 30 9.10 -6.92 3.68
N PRO A 31 9.92 -5.97 3.20
CA PRO A 31 9.48 -4.59 3.03
C PRO A 31 8.51 -4.40 1.85
N LEU A 32 7.52 -3.53 2.02
CA LEU A 32 6.65 -3.05 0.93
C LEU A 32 7.35 -1.94 0.13
N THR A 33 8.21 -2.35 -0.80
CA THR A 33 8.83 -1.41 -1.75
C THR A 33 7.80 -0.90 -2.77
N TRP A 34 8.09 0.26 -3.38
CA TRP A 34 7.24 0.80 -4.47
C TRP A 34 7.07 -0.20 -5.61
N HIS A 35 8.15 -0.88 -6.00
CA HIS A 35 8.11 -1.94 -7.00
C HIS A 35 7.11 -3.05 -6.64
N ARG A 36 7.08 -3.49 -5.37
CA ARG A 36 6.15 -4.54 -4.91
C ARG A 36 4.70 -4.03 -4.81
N TYR A 37 4.51 -2.78 -4.40
CA TYR A 37 3.19 -2.14 -4.36
C TYR A 37 2.58 -2.07 -5.77
N TRP A 38 3.34 -1.57 -6.75
CA TRP A 38 2.89 -1.47 -8.14
C TRP A 38 2.73 -2.84 -8.82
N ALA A 39 3.55 -3.83 -8.45
CA ALA A 39 3.41 -5.20 -8.97
C ALA A 39 2.18 -5.95 -8.41
N ALA A 40 1.48 -5.39 -7.43
CA ALA A 40 0.36 -6.03 -6.74
C ALA A 40 -0.88 -5.10 -6.69
N PRO A 41 -1.44 -4.67 -7.84
CA PRO A 41 -2.58 -3.75 -7.86
C PRO A 41 -3.84 -4.34 -7.19
N LEU A 42 -3.96 -5.67 -7.18
CA LEU A 42 -5.02 -6.42 -6.50
C LEU A 42 -4.62 -6.85 -5.06
N GLY A 43 -3.57 -6.24 -4.50
CA GLY A 43 -3.06 -6.57 -3.17
C GLY A 43 -2.52 -8.00 -3.04
N SER A 44 -2.10 -8.63 -4.14
CA SER A 44 -1.58 -10.00 -4.16
C SER A 44 -0.06 -10.02 -4.09
N TYR A 45 0.50 -10.44 -2.97
CA TYR A 45 1.94 -10.45 -2.73
C TYR A 45 2.48 -11.87 -2.72
N ARG A 46 3.57 -12.07 -3.48
CA ARG A 46 4.34 -13.31 -3.48
C ARG A 46 5.49 -13.21 -2.48
N CYS A 47 5.54 -14.15 -1.55
CA CYS A 47 6.62 -14.22 -0.57
C CYS A 47 7.96 -14.55 -1.27
N PRO A 48 9.05 -13.81 -1.02
CA PRO A 48 10.35 -14.11 -1.62
C PRO A 48 10.95 -15.43 -1.10
N GLN A 49 10.61 -15.85 0.13
CA GLN A 49 11.13 -17.07 0.74
C GLN A 49 10.36 -18.31 0.28
N CYS A 50 9.06 -18.40 0.59
CA CYS A 50 8.25 -19.60 0.28
C CYS A 50 7.57 -19.56 -1.09
N LYS A 51 7.68 -18.46 -1.85
CA LYS A 51 7.07 -18.26 -3.18
C LYS A 51 5.54 -18.44 -3.24
N LYS A 52 4.85 -18.59 -2.10
CA LYS A 52 3.39 -18.66 -2.01
C LYS A 52 2.77 -17.29 -2.20
N LEU A 53 1.58 -17.27 -2.80
CA LEU A 53 0.74 -16.10 -3.01
C LEU A 53 -0.13 -15.86 -1.77
N SER A 54 -0.15 -14.61 -1.32
CA SER A 54 -0.95 -14.12 -0.20
C SER A 54 -1.61 -12.82 -0.58
N HIS A 55 -2.78 -12.51 -0.02
CA HIS A 55 -3.54 -11.31 -0.37
C HIS A 55 -3.62 -10.38 0.82
N LEU A 56 -3.62 -9.07 0.57
CA LEU A 56 -3.99 -8.10 1.58
C LEU A 56 -5.43 -8.35 1.97
N LYS A 57 -5.65 -8.64 3.26
CA LYS A 57 -7.00 -8.58 3.80
C LYS A 57 -7.37 -7.11 3.88
N ALA A 58 -8.29 -6.67 3.01
CA ALA A 58 -8.97 -5.39 3.15
C ALA A 58 -9.92 -5.46 4.35
N ASN A 59 -9.35 -5.55 5.56
CA ASN A 59 -10.11 -5.80 6.79
C ASN A 59 -10.82 -4.56 7.31
N SER A 60 -10.90 -3.50 6.50
CA SER A 60 -11.41 -2.22 6.95
C SER A 60 -12.36 -1.62 5.93
N VAL A 61 -13.52 -2.27 5.82
CA VAL A 61 -14.73 -1.66 5.26
C VAL A 61 -14.98 -0.28 5.87
N TRP A 62 -14.53 -0.04 7.11
CA TRP A 62 -14.60 1.25 7.80
C TRP A 62 -13.55 2.29 7.38
N VAL A 63 -12.37 1.89 6.89
CA VAL A 63 -11.35 2.84 6.39
C VAL A 63 -11.70 3.38 5.01
N PHE A 64 -12.41 2.60 4.19
CA PHE A 64 -12.85 3.04 2.87
C PHE A 64 -13.71 4.31 2.90
N PRO A 65 -14.82 4.41 3.69
CA PRO A 65 -15.62 5.62 3.75
C PRO A 65 -14.84 6.82 4.33
N ILE A 66 -13.94 6.60 5.30
CA ILE A 66 -13.10 7.66 5.86
C ILE A 66 -12.17 8.24 4.77
N LEU A 67 -11.55 7.38 3.96
CA LEU A 67 -10.72 7.82 2.83
C LEU A 67 -11.54 8.58 1.79
N VAL A 68 -12.71 8.06 1.41
CA VAL A 68 -13.59 8.69 0.42
C VAL A 68 -14.05 10.07 0.90
N ILE A 69 -14.51 10.17 2.14
CA ILE A 69 -14.92 11.45 2.76
C ILE A 69 -13.73 12.42 2.78
N GLY A 70 -12.56 11.98 3.24
CA GLY A 70 -11.35 12.80 3.26
C GLY A 70 -10.98 13.33 1.88
N ILE A 71 -11.03 12.49 0.84
CA ILE A 71 -10.72 12.90 -0.54
C ILE A 71 -11.71 13.96 -1.05
N ILE A 72 -13.01 13.79 -0.78
CA ILE A 72 -14.05 14.72 -1.23
C ILE A 72 -13.87 16.10 -0.55
N PHE A 73 -13.65 16.12 0.76
CA PHE A 73 -13.51 17.39 1.50
C PHE A 73 -12.19 18.10 1.18
N ILE A 74 -11.08 17.36 1.06
CA ILE A 74 -9.75 17.95 0.88
C ILE A 74 -9.48 18.29 -0.59
N PHE A 75 -9.93 17.48 -1.54
CA PHE A 75 -9.63 17.69 -2.97
C PHE A 75 -10.86 18.07 -3.78
N GLY A 76 -12.02 17.50 -3.47
CA GLY A 76 -13.26 17.75 -4.22
C GLY A 76 -13.75 19.19 -4.07
N ILE A 77 -13.92 19.68 -2.84
CA ILE A 77 -14.42 21.04 -2.57
C ILE A 77 -13.48 22.12 -3.16
N PRO A 78 -12.15 22.07 -2.97
CA PRO A 78 -11.27 23.07 -3.56
C PRO A 78 -11.20 22.99 -5.08
N SER A 79 -11.24 21.79 -5.65
CA SER A 79 -11.30 21.60 -7.12
C SER A 79 -12.56 22.22 -7.71
N LEU A 80 -13.71 22.03 -7.07
CA LEU A 80 -14.98 22.61 -7.52
C LEU A 80 -14.96 24.14 -7.41
N ALA A 81 -14.43 24.69 -6.31
CA ALA A 81 -14.25 26.12 -6.15
C ALA A 81 -13.31 26.71 -7.24
N LEU A 82 -12.21 26.01 -7.54
CA LEU A 82 -11.29 26.42 -8.60
C LEU A 82 -11.93 26.37 -9.99
N ALA A 83 -12.71 25.32 -10.29
CA ALA A 83 -13.46 25.23 -11.54
C ALA A 83 -14.44 26.39 -11.71
N TYR A 84 -15.12 26.77 -10.62
CA TYR A 84 -16.06 27.89 -10.59
C TYR A 84 -15.36 29.24 -10.79
N ILE A 85 -14.27 29.51 -10.07
CA ILE A 85 -13.54 30.80 -10.15
C ILE A 85 -12.87 30.99 -11.51
N SER A 86 -12.26 29.93 -12.04
CA SER A 86 -11.58 29.99 -13.34
C SER A 86 -12.53 29.90 -14.53
N ASN A 87 -13.83 29.63 -14.28
CA ASN A 87 -14.83 29.25 -15.28
C ASN A 87 -14.32 28.15 -16.24
N ASN A 88 -13.42 27.30 -15.76
CA ASN A 88 -12.75 26.28 -16.54
C ASN A 88 -12.80 24.95 -15.79
N PHE A 89 -13.79 24.13 -16.16
CA PHE A 89 -13.98 22.82 -15.57
C PHE A 89 -12.73 21.92 -15.74
N LEU A 90 -12.01 22.06 -16.85
CA LEU A 90 -10.81 21.28 -17.13
C LEU A 90 -9.70 21.57 -16.11
N ALA A 91 -9.54 22.85 -15.71
CA ALA A 91 -8.55 23.26 -14.72
C ALA A 91 -8.86 22.67 -13.33
N GLY A 92 -10.12 22.69 -12.92
CA GLY A 92 -10.56 22.06 -11.67
C GLY A 92 -10.38 20.54 -11.70
N ALA A 93 -10.77 19.88 -12.78
CA ALA A 93 -10.62 18.43 -12.94
C ALA A 93 -9.14 18.01 -12.95
N ALA A 94 -8.27 18.74 -13.65
CA ALA A 94 -6.83 18.49 -13.66
C ALA A 94 -6.23 18.64 -12.25
N PHE A 95 -6.61 19.69 -11.51
CA PHE A 95 -6.18 19.88 -10.13
C PHE A 95 -6.61 18.71 -9.24
N PHE A 96 -7.86 18.27 -9.33
CA PHE A 96 -8.36 17.12 -8.56
C PHE A 96 -7.55 15.85 -8.85
N VAL A 97 -7.30 15.53 -10.13
CA VAL A 97 -6.56 14.32 -10.52
C VAL A 97 -5.11 14.39 -10.06
N ILE A 98 -4.42 15.51 -10.26
CA ILE A 98 -3.01 15.66 -9.89
C ILE A 98 -2.85 15.60 -8.36
N SER A 99 -3.66 16.34 -7.62
CA SER A 99 -3.59 16.38 -6.16
C SER A 99 -3.98 15.04 -5.53
N SER A 100 -5.04 14.39 -6.04
CA SER A 100 -5.45 13.07 -5.54
C SER A 100 -4.38 12.02 -5.81
N LEU A 101 -3.80 11.93 -7.01
CA LEU A 101 -2.73 10.97 -7.30
C LEU A 101 -1.49 11.21 -6.42
N GLY A 102 -1.07 12.46 -6.26
CA GLY A 102 0.11 12.82 -5.48
C GLY A 102 0.01 12.48 -3.99
N ILE A 103 -1.19 12.47 -3.41
CA ILE A 103 -1.40 12.31 -1.98
C ILE A 103 -2.05 10.96 -1.63
N VAL A 104 -3.04 10.51 -2.41
CA VAL A 104 -3.76 9.25 -2.15
C VAL A 104 -2.84 8.05 -2.32
N ILE A 105 -1.97 8.03 -3.34
CA ILE A 105 -1.09 6.88 -3.60
C ILE A 105 -0.08 6.67 -2.45
N PRO A 106 0.65 7.68 -1.96
CA PRO A 106 1.52 7.52 -0.79
C PRO A 106 0.77 7.13 0.48
N ILE A 107 -0.41 7.71 0.71
CA ILE A 107 -1.24 7.38 1.89
C ILE A 107 -1.73 5.94 1.82
N ASP A 108 -2.23 5.47 0.68
CA ASP A 108 -2.69 4.10 0.51
C ASP A 108 -1.54 3.10 0.72
N LYS A 109 -0.36 3.35 0.13
CA LYS A 109 0.83 2.55 0.40
C LYS A 109 1.22 2.55 1.89
N TRP A 110 1.12 3.69 2.55
CA TRP A 110 1.43 3.81 3.98
C TRP A 110 0.43 3.03 4.84
N LEU A 111 -0.86 3.11 4.53
CA LEU A 111 -1.94 2.36 5.18
C LEU A 111 -1.78 0.85 4.97
N ASP A 112 -1.42 0.43 3.75
CA ASP A 112 -1.13 -0.97 3.43
C ASP A 112 0.03 -1.52 4.25
N GLY A 113 1.09 -0.74 4.42
CA GLY A 113 2.25 -1.13 5.20
C GLY A 113 2.05 -1.10 6.72
N HIS A 114 1.04 -0.39 7.23
CA HIS A 114 0.80 -0.21 8.67
C HIS A 114 -0.38 -0.99 9.22
N LEU A 115 -1.49 -1.02 8.48
CA LEU A 115 -2.78 -1.46 9.01
C LEU A 115 -3.22 -2.82 8.44
N ARG A 116 -2.73 -3.18 7.25
CA ARG A 116 -3.20 -4.37 6.55
C ARG A 116 -2.26 -5.55 6.78
N ARG A 117 -2.83 -6.68 7.19
CA ARG A 117 -2.12 -7.96 7.31
C ARG A 117 -2.40 -8.82 6.08
N LEU A 118 -1.42 -9.60 5.68
CA LEU A 118 -1.58 -10.60 4.62
C LEU A 118 -2.39 -11.79 5.14
N GLN A 119 -3.31 -12.29 4.32
CA GLN A 119 -4.06 -13.51 4.55
C GLN A 119 -3.77 -14.58 3.50
N ILE A 120 -4.04 -15.82 3.92
CA ILE A 120 -4.01 -17.00 3.06
C ILE A 120 -5.16 -16.88 2.04
N ARG A 121 -4.87 -17.13 0.77
CA ARG A 121 -5.93 -17.34 -0.22
C ARG A 121 -6.54 -18.71 0.05
N SER A 122 -7.68 -18.78 0.73
CA SER A 122 -8.50 -19.99 0.66
C SER A 122 -8.99 -20.07 -0.78
N GLN A 123 -8.49 -21.07 -1.52
CA GLN A 123 -9.07 -21.45 -2.81
C GLN A 123 -10.45 -22.07 -2.60
#